data_AF-A0A8T5QRK2-F1
#
_entry.id   AF-A0A8T5QRK2-F1
#
_cell.length_a   1.000
_cell.length_b   1.000
_cell.length_c   1.000
_cell.angle_alpha   90.00
_cell.angle_beta   90.00
_cell.angle_gamma   90.00
#
_symmetry.space_group_name_H-M   'P 1'
#
loop_
_entity.id
_entity.type
_entity.pdbx_description
1 polymer ?
#
loop_
_entity_poly.entity_id
_entity_poly.type
_entity_poly.pdbx_seq_one_letter_code
_entity_poly.pdbx_strand_id
1 'polypeptide(L)'
;MDNSNLDLGRMSAELKEALVPYAQLFRPYISFGDFEPLRLTPEKNYTARTKVPVFYDQKPAGNLYALVFQFHDGTGDDNTFKPDDLIIPGRFEAMKDKRKIMPRSKENTCLEAFFPFFTAMDGKYFRHAVSLEELTVDNPEDPETIVTLGTLGLKVEKYSPALRGGTIKGYNDAPYNPPLFLTCGHQDNKRFGDPHAIFCSVPTAGAQVAGFLAVPENPNPAEAGLKLFLEREGRLPE
;
A
#
# COMPACT_ATOMS: atom_id res chain seq x y z
N MET A 1 -19.52 -8.71 -5.23
CA MET A 1 -19.73 -7.48 -6.00
C MET A 1 -19.29 -7.77 -7.42
N ASP A 2 -20.05 -7.31 -8.40
CA ASP A 2 -19.74 -7.51 -9.82
C ASP A 2 -18.59 -6.56 -10.19
N ASN A 3 -17.53 -7.06 -10.83
CA ASN A 3 -16.35 -6.27 -11.23
C ASN A 3 -16.66 -5.24 -12.33
N SER A 4 -17.93 -5.09 -12.69
CA SER A 4 -18.43 -4.50 -13.94
C SER A 4 -18.41 -2.96 -14.00
N ASN A 5 -17.96 -2.25 -12.96
CA ASN A 5 -18.00 -0.77 -12.92
C ASN A 5 -16.68 -0.05 -12.57
N LEU A 6 -15.53 -0.73 -12.53
CA LEU A 6 -14.25 -0.03 -12.33
C LEU A 6 -13.75 0.60 -13.65
N ASP A 7 -13.77 1.92 -13.73
CA ASP A 7 -13.12 2.67 -14.82
C ASP A 7 -11.60 2.78 -14.55
N LEU A 8 -10.88 1.71 -14.91
CA LEU A 8 -9.41 1.65 -14.76
C LEU A 8 -8.69 2.73 -15.59
N GLY A 9 -9.29 3.19 -16.69
CA GLY A 9 -8.75 4.28 -17.51
C GLY A 9 -8.75 5.59 -16.74
N ARG A 10 -9.89 5.95 -16.14
CA ARG A 10 -9.99 7.13 -15.28
C ARG A 10 -9.13 7.00 -14.02
N MET A 11 -9.11 5.83 -13.38
CA MET A 11 -8.23 5.59 -12.22
C MET A 11 -6.75 5.76 -12.56
N SER A 12 -6.32 5.40 -13.79
CA SER A 12 -4.95 5.61 -14.24
C SER A 12 -4.62 7.10 -14.39
N ALA A 13 -5.57 7.90 -14.88
CA ALA A 13 -5.42 9.36 -14.94
C ALA A 13 -5.34 9.98 -13.54
N GLU A 14 -6.20 9.55 -12.61
CA GLU A 14 -6.18 10.02 -11.22
C GLU A 14 -4.90 9.59 -10.49
N LEU A 15 -4.33 8.44 -10.81
CA LEU A 15 -3.02 8.02 -10.29
C LEU A 15 -1.90 8.97 -10.74
N LYS A 16 -1.91 9.42 -12.00
CA LYS A 16 -0.94 10.44 -12.47
C LYS A 16 -1.03 11.72 -11.63
N GLU A 17 -2.25 12.19 -11.38
CA GLU A 17 -2.51 13.36 -10.56
C GLU A 17 -2.11 13.16 -9.09
N ALA A 18 -2.36 11.98 -8.52
CA ALA A 18 -2.01 11.65 -7.14
C ALA A 18 -0.51 11.55 -6.90
N LEU A 19 0.30 11.31 -7.94
CA LEU A 19 1.76 11.29 -7.86
C LEU A 19 2.39 12.69 -7.84
N VAL A 20 1.69 13.72 -8.35
CA VAL A 20 2.23 15.09 -8.44
C VAL A 20 2.61 15.67 -7.07
N PRO A 21 1.77 15.58 -6.02
CA PRO A 21 2.14 16.08 -4.69
C PRO A 21 3.37 15.38 -4.10
N TYR A 22 3.50 14.06 -4.30
CA TYR A 22 4.71 13.33 -3.86
C TYR A 22 5.94 13.81 -4.62
N ALA A 23 5.85 13.99 -5.95
CA ALA A 23 6.96 14.51 -6.74
C ALA A 23 7.35 15.94 -6.34
N GLN A 24 6.38 16.78 -5.94
CA GLN A 24 6.65 18.13 -5.45
C GLN A 24 7.31 18.12 -4.08
N LEU A 25 6.82 17.29 -3.15
CA LEU A 25 7.35 17.16 -1.79
C LEU A 25 8.78 16.63 -1.78
N PHE A 26 9.11 15.71 -2.68
CA PHE A 26 10.39 15.00 -2.68
C PHE A 26 11.42 15.58 -3.67
N ARG A 27 11.17 16.76 -4.23
CA ARG A 27 12.13 17.46 -5.11
C ARG A 27 13.40 17.88 -4.36
N PRO A 28 14.56 17.90 -5.04
CA PRO A 28 14.79 17.48 -6.43
C PRO A 28 15.02 15.96 -6.59
N TYR A 29 14.92 15.18 -5.51
CA TYR A 29 15.46 13.82 -5.45
C TYR A 29 14.59 12.78 -6.16
N ILE A 30 13.28 12.75 -5.88
CA ILE A 30 12.39 11.72 -6.44
C ILE A 30 11.57 12.28 -7.61
N SER A 31 11.49 11.49 -8.69
CA SER A 31 10.52 11.67 -9.76
C SER A 31 9.90 10.34 -10.21
N PHE A 32 8.74 10.43 -10.85
CA PHE A 32 8.00 9.29 -11.39
C PHE A 32 7.99 9.38 -12.91
N GLY A 33 8.28 8.26 -13.57
CA GLY A 33 8.23 8.15 -15.03
C GLY A 33 6.82 7.88 -15.55
N ASP A 34 6.69 7.86 -16.88
CA ASP A 34 5.48 7.39 -17.55
C ASP A 34 5.20 5.92 -17.26
N PHE A 35 3.93 5.56 -17.22
CA PHE A 35 3.48 4.20 -16.91
C PHE A 35 2.25 3.80 -17.71
N GLU A 36 2.12 2.48 -17.88
CA GLU A 36 0.97 1.83 -18.52
C GLU A 36 -0.31 1.97 -17.70
N PRO A 37 -1.50 2.00 -18.31
CA PRO A 37 -2.75 1.98 -17.56
C PRO A 37 -2.87 0.79 -16.59
N LEU A 38 -3.63 0.98 -15.51
CA LEU A 38 -4.04 -0.08 -14.59
C LEU A 38 -4.71 -1.24 -15.35
N ARG A 39 -4.33 -2.47 -15.01
CA ARG A 39 -4.90 -3.69 -15.59
C ARG A 39 -5.40 -4.62 -14.50
N LEU A 40 -6.53 -5.28 -14.75
CA LEU A 40 -7.05 -6.31 -13.87
C LEU A 40 -6.02 -7.43 -13.68
N THR A 41 -6.00 -7.99 -12.47
CA THR A 41 -5.12 -9.10 -12.09
C THR A 41 -5.92 -10.21 -11.44
N PRO A 42 -6.78 -10.92 -12.21
CA PRO A 42 -7.66 -11.98 -11.68
C PRO A 42 -6.89 -13.15 -11.04
N GLU A 43 -5.61 -13.30 -11.37
CA GLU A 43 -4.69 -14.28 -10.82
C GLU A 43 -4.05 -13.85 -9.48
N LYS A 44 -4.32 -12.62 -9.03
CA LYS A 44 -3.77 -12.03 -7.80
C LYS A 44 -4.84 -11.81 -6.75
N ASN A 45 -4.38 -11.58 -5.53
CA ASN A 45 -5.24 -11.35 -4.37
C ASN A 45 -5.79 -9.91 -4.27
N TYR A 46 -5.40 -9.05 -5.22
CA TYR A 46 -5.86 -7.68 -5.41
C TYR A 46 -6.45 -7.48 -6.82
N THR A 47 -7.34 -6.50 -6.97
CA THR A 47 -8.16 -6.31 -8.18
C THR A 47 -7.35 -5.94 -9.44
N ALA A 48 -6.47 -4.95 -9.34
CA ALA A 48 -5.73 -4.44 -10.48
C ALA A 48 -4.37 -3.87 -10.08
N ARG A 49 -3.48 -3.69 -11.07
CA ARG A 49 -2.11 -3.23 -10.87
C ARG A 49 -1.59 -2.43 -12.06
N THR A 50 -0.69 -1.49 -11.76
CA THR A 50 0.29 -0.96 -12.72
C THR A 50 1.65 -0.78 -12.05
N LYS A 51 2.66 -0.46 -12.84
CA LYS A 51 4.05 -0.29 -12.45
C LYS A 51 4.53 1.09 -12.88
N VAL A 52 4.93 1.91 -11.92
CA VAL A 52 5.39 3.28 -12.11
C VAL A 52 6.91 3.33 -11.92
N PRO A 53 7.70 3.67 -12.96
CA PRO A 53 9.14 3.84 -12.81
C PRO A 53 9.46 4.96 -11.82
N VAL A 54 10.41 4.71 -10.92
CA VAL A 54 10.89 5.69 -9.94
C VAL A 54 12.33 6.03 -10.21
N PHE A 55 12.64 7.32 -10.18
CA PHE A 55 14.00 7.84 -10.33
C PHE A 55 14.42 8.54 -9.05
N TYR A 56 15.67 8.33 -8.64
CA TYR A 56 16.35 9.05 -7.58
C TYR A 56 17.52 9.81 -8.18
N ASP A 57 17.54 11.14 -8.03
CA ASP A 57 18.53 12.03 -8.64
C ASP A 57 18.68 11.77 -10.17
N GLN A 58 17.52 11.67 -10.84
CA GLN A 58 17.38 11.37 -12.27
C GLN A 58 17.88 9.98 -12.72
N LYS A 59 18.34 9.13 -11.80
CA LYS A 59 18.78 7.76 -12.11
C LYS A 59 17.67 6.76 -11.77
N PRO A 60 17.47 5.70 -12.58
CA PRO A 60 16.50 4.66 -12.25
C PRO A 60 16.80 4.06 -10.87
N ALA A 61 15.81 4.07 -9.99
CA ALA A 61 15.95 3.63 -8.60
C ALA A 61 14.95 2.52 -8.20
N GLY A 62 14.09 2.10 -9.12
CA GLY A 62 13.16 1.01 -8.89
C GLY A 62 11.81 1.27 -9.51
N ASN A 63 10.80 0.56 -9.02
CA ASN A 63 9.44 0.70 -9.51
C ASN A 63 8.45 0.67 -8.36
N LEU A 64 7.56 1.64 -8.35
CA LEU A 64 6.41 1.67 -7.48
C LEU A 64 5.31 0.82 -8.12
N TYR A 65 4.78 -0.15 -7.38
CA TYR A 65 3.62 -0.93 -7.78
C TYR A 65 2.37 -0.27 -7.23
N ALA A 66 1.55 0.30 -8.11
CA ALA A 66 0.26 0.85 -7.74
C ALA A 66 -0.81 -0.24 -7.86
N LEU A 67 -1.46 -0.55 -6.75
CA LEU A 67 -2.43 -1.63 -6.62
C LEU A 67 -3.82 -1.05 -6.34
N VAL A 68 -4.83 -1.71 -6.88
CA VAL A 68 -6.25 -1.43 -6.63
C VAL A 68 -6.81 -2.52 -5.73
N PHE A 69 -7.41 -2.10 -4.62
CA PHE A 69 -8.03 -2.97 -3.64
C PHE A 69 -9.53 -2.71 -3.56
N GLN A 70 -10.33 -3.74 -3.78
CA GLN A 70 -11.72 -3.75 -3.35
C GLN A 70 -11.84 -4.35 -1.95
N PHE A 71 -13.03 -4.26 -1.35
CA PHE A 71 -13.30 -4.92 -0.08
C PHE A 71 -12.94 -6.42 -0.15
N HIS A 72 -12.20 -6.90 0.85
CA HIS A 72 -11.62 -8.24 0.91
C HIS A 72 -10.50 -8.55 -0.12
N ASP A 73 -9.88 -7.55 -0.73
CA ASP A 73 -8.59 -7.74 -1.40
C ASP A 73 -7.42 -7.65 -0.45
N GLY A 74 -6.31 -8.28 -0.81
CA GLY A 74 -5.06 -8.17 -0.06
C GLY A 74 -3.81 -8.56 -0.85
N THR A 75 -2.66 -8.44 -0.20
CA THR A 75 -1.33 -8.73 -0.78
C THR A 75 -0.69 -10.00 -0.24
N GLY A 76 -1.37 -10.71 0.66
CA GLY A 76 -0.90 -11.97 1.21
C GLY A 76 -0.75 -13.06 0.16
N ASP A 77 -0.03 -14.12 0.51
CA ASP A 77 0.06 -15.37 -0.25
C ASP A 77 0.41 -16.54 0.68
N ASP A 78 0.44 -17.76 0.15
CA ASP A 78 0.74 -18.96 0.92
C ASP A 78 2.20 -19.43 0.75
N ASN A 79 3.12 -18.56 0.35
CA ASN A 79 4.52 -18.95 0.15
C ASN A 79 5.28 -19.11 1.48
N THR A 80 4.99 -18.26 2.47
CA THR A 80 5.64 -18.30 3.78
C THR A 80 4.87 -19.14 4.79
N PHE A 81 3.55 -18.94 4.88
CA PHE A 81 2.67 -19.69 5.78
C PHE A 81 1.49 -20.26 5.01
N LYS A 82 1.07 -21.48 5.31
CA LYS A 82 -0.19 -22.04 4.80
C LYS A 82 -1.35 -21.60 5.70
N PRO A 83 -2.58 -21.47 5.16
CA PRO A 83 -3.76 -21.11 5.96
C PRO A 83 -4.06 -22.05 7.14
N ASP A 84 -3.59 -23.29 7.09
CA ASP A 84 -3.77 -24.28 8.15
C ASP A 84 -2.63 -24.24 9.19
N ASP A 85 -1.55 -23.49 8.93
CA ASP A 85 -0.42 -23.33 9.85
C ASP A 85 -0.71 -22.28 10.93
N LEU A 86 -1.65 -21.36 10.68
CA LEU A 86 -1.95 -20.23 11.57
C LEU A 86 -3.41 -20.22 11.99
N ILE A 87 -3.66 -19.77 13.22
CA ILE A 87 -4.98 -19.41 13.71
C ILE A 87 -5.45 -18.17 12.95
N ILE A 88 -6.52 -18.35 12.18
CA ILE A 88 -7.18 -17.27 11.44
C ILE A 88 -8.20 -16.60 12.36
N PRO A 89 -8.09 -15.27 12.63
CA PRO A 89 -9.07 -14.57 13.43
C PRO A 89 -10.50 -14.74 12.92
N GLY A 90 -11.47 -14.88 13.84
CA GLY A 90 -12.87 -15.16 13.53
C GLY A 90 -13.49 -14.22 12.48
N ARG A 91 -13.09 -12.94 12.46
CA ARG A 91 -13.56 -11.96 11.46
C ARG A 91 -13.18 -12.28 10.02
N PHE A 92 -12.22 -13.17 9.81
CA PHE A 92 -11.76 -13.63 8.50
C PHE A 92 -12.19 -15.07 8.17
N GLU A 93 -12.81 -15.80 9.10
CA GLU A 93 -13.18 -17.21 8.89
C GLU A 93 -14.12 -17.41 7.69
N ALA A 94 -15.02 -16.45 7.47
CA ALA A 94 -15.97 -16.48 6.35
C ALA A 94 -15.35 -16.11 5.00
N MET A 95 -14.06 -15.73 4.95
CA MET A 95 -13.39 -15.41 3.69
C MET A 95 -13.20 -16.67 2.85
N LYS A 96 -13.67 -16.61 1.60
CA LYS A 96 -13.51 -17.72 0.63
C LYS A 96 -12.05 -18.03 0.33
N ASP A 97 -11.20 -17.01 0.26
CA ASP A 97 -9.77 -17.17 0.00
C ASP A 97 -8.96 -16.54 1.14
N LYS A 98 -8.49 -17.39 2.05
CA LYS A 98 -7.67 -16.98 3.20
C LYS A 98 -6.27 -16.53 2.79
N ARG A 99 -5.77 -16.90 1.59
CA ARG A 99 -4.43 -16.52 1.13
C ARG A 99 -4.25 -15.00 1.02
N LYS A 100 -5.36 -14.26 0.83
CA LYS A 100 -5.35 -12.80 0.76
C LYS A 100 -4.81 -12.10 2.02
N ILE A 101 -4.94 -12.75 3.17
CA ILE A 101 -4.54 -12.19 4.48
C ILE A 101 -3.30 -12.86 5.07
N MET A 102 -2.75 -13.89 4.41
CA MET A 102 -1.59 -14.62 4.92
C MET A 102 -0.33 -13.74 4.81
N PRO A 103 0.32 -13.42 5.94
CA PRO A 103 1.59 -12.68 5.92
C PRO A 103 2.63 -13.42 5.08
N ARG A 104 3.40 -12.67 4.29
CA ARG A 104 4.50 -13.24 3.51
C ARG A 104 5.80 -12.55 3.88
N SER A 105 6.89 -13.30 3.90
CA SER A 105 8.21 -12.70 4.03
C SER A 105 8.56 -11.93 2.75
N LYS A 106 9.18 -10.77 2.93
CA LYS A 106 9.73 -9.94 1.87
C LYS A 106 11.21 -10.21 1.74
N GLU A 107 11.55 -11.45 1.40
CA GLU A 107 12.93 -11.84 1.12
C GLU A 107 13.56 -10.89 0.09
N ASN A 108 14.82 -10.52 0.30
CA ASN A 108 15.56 -9.59 -0.55
C ASN A 108 15.04 -8.14 -0.59
N THR A 109 14.15 -7.74 0.33
CA THR A 109 13.69 -6.34 0.48
C THR A 109 14.18 -5.77 1.82
N CYS A 110 15.05 -4.75 1.77
CA CYS A 110 15.54 -4.10 2.99
C CYS A 110 14.60 -3.02 3.53
N LEU A 111 13.78 -2.43 2.66
CA LEU A 111 12.81 -1.39 2.99
C LEU A 111 11.66 -1.41 1.97
N GLU A 112 10.43 -1.20 2.43
CA GLU A 112 9.30 -0.95 1.55
C GLU A 112 8.49 0.25 2.06
N ALA A 113 8.22 1.19 1.16
CA ALA A 113 7.39 2.35 1.42
C ALA A 113 5.99 2.22 0.80
N PHE A 114 5.00 2.75 1.52
CA PHE A 114 3.60 2.77 1.16
C PHE A 114 3.08 4.19 0.89
N PHE A 115 2.37 4.33 -0.22
CA PHE A 115 1.86 5.59 -0.75
C PHE A 115 0.34 5.50 -0.88
N PRO A 116 -0.44 6.08 0.05
CA PRO A 116 -1.89 6.17 -0.12
C PRO A 116 -2.20 7.17 -1.25
N PHE A 117 -2.84 6.70 -2.32
CA PHE A 117 -3.13 7.55 -3.48
C PHE A 117 -4.54 8.11 -3.46
N PHE A 118 -5.57 7.27 -3.44
CA PHE A 118 -6.96 7.72 -3.40
C PHE A 118 -7.94 6.56 -3.14
N THR A 119 -9.18 6.90 -2.78
CA THR A 119 -10.35 6.00 -2.91
C THR A 119 -11.24 6.49 -4.05
N ALA A 120 -11.66 5.58 -4.92
CA ALA A 120 -12.67 5.80 -5.95
C ALA A 120 -14.02 5.24 -5.48
N MET A 121 -15.04 6.08 -5.35
CA MET A 121 -16.37 5.66 -4.88
C MET A 121 -17.45 6.56 -5.51
N ASP A 122 -18.53 5.98 -6.04
CA ASP A 122 -19.66 6.69 -6.64
C ASP A 122 -19.25 7.76 -7.69
N GLY A 123 -18.27 7.42 -8.54
CA GLY A 123 -17.73 8.32 -9.57
C GLY A 123 -16.87 9.47 -9.03
N LYS A 124 -16.60 9.52 -7.72
CA LYS A 124 -15.72 10.50 -7.07
C LYS A 124 -14.38 9.89 -6.70
N TYR A 125 -13.36 10.73 -6.63
CA TYR A 125 -12.00 10.36 -6.25
C TYR A 125 -11.56 11.18 -5.04
N PHE A 126 -11.33 10.48 -3.94
CA PHE A 126 -10.93 11.04 -2.66
C PHE A 126 -9.42 10.85 -2.50
N ARG A 127 -8.64 11.88 -2.84
CA ARG A 127 -7.17 11.83 -2.80
C ARG A 127 -6.65 11.49 -1.42
N HIS A 128 -5.60 10.68 -1.38
CA HIS A 128 -4.91 10.12 -0.21
C HIS A 128 -5.81 9.42 0.83
N ALA A 129 -7.09 9.26 0.55
CA ALA A 129 -8.06 8.67 1.46
C ALA A 129 -7.99 7.18 1.23
N VAL A 130 -7.09 6.51 1.93
CA VAL A 130 -6.91 5.06 1.91
C VAL A 130 -6.88 4.61 3.36
N SER A 131 -7.46 3.45 3.66
CA SER A 131 -7.50 2.80 4.97
C SER A 131 -7.36 1.31 4.72
N LEU A 132 -6.14 0.81 4.86
CA LEU A 132 -5.80 -0.61 4.70
C LEU A 132 -5.23 -1.13 6.02
N GLU A 133 -5.56 -2.37 6.36
CA GLU A 133 -4.96 -3.04 7.51
C GLU A 133 -3.63 -3.67 7.10
N GLU A 134 -2.63 -3.51 7.97
CA GLU A 134 -1.41 -4.29 7.90
C GLU A 134 -1.52 -5.46 8.88
N LEU A 135 -1.37 -6.66 8.34
CA LEU A 135 -1.49 -7.93 9.07
C LEU A 135 -0.10 -8.57 9.17
N THR A 136 0.20 -9.17 10.31
CA THR A 136 1.44 -9.88 10.59
C THR A 136 1.13 -11.11 11.45
N VAL A 137 2.17 -11.75 12.00
CA VAL A 137 2.06 -12.84 12.98
C VAL A 137 2.41 -12.31 14.38
N ASP A 138 1.84 -12.92 15.40
CA ASP A 138 2.06 -12.58 16.81
C ASP A 138 3.53 -12.74 17.26
N ASN A 139 4.19 -13.81 16.83
CA ASN A 139 5.62 -14.04 17.04
C ASN A 139 6.29 -14.53 15.74
N PRO A 140 7.18 -13.75 15.12
CA PRO A 140 7.88 -14.17 13.90
C PRO A 140 8.75 -15.42 14.05
N GLU A 141 9.22 -15.75 15.26
CA GLU A 141 10.08 -16.93 15.51
C GLU A 141 9.28 -18.22 15.73
N ASP A 142 8.05 -18.10 16.22
CA ASP A 142 7.13 -19.21 16.48
C ASP A 142 5.68 -18.72 16.28
N PRO A 143 5.24 -18.55 15.01
CA PRO A 143 4.00 -17.87 14.70
C PRO A 143 2.78 -18.77 14.91
N GLU A 144 1.82 -18.32 15.71
CA GLU A 144 0.59 -19.05 15.96
C GLU A 144 -0.62 -18.38 15.31
N THR A 145 -0.70 -17.05 15.37
CA THR A 145 -1.93 -16.31 15.01
C THR A 145 -1.65 -15.13 14.08
N ILE A 146 -2.56 -14.89 13.13
CA ILE A 146 -2.54 -13.63 12.35
C ILE A 146 -3.07 -12.50 13.22
N VAL A 147 -2.28 -11.43 13.37
CA VAL A 147 -2.64 -10.23 14.13
C VAL A 147 -2.56 -8.98 13.27
N THR A 148 -3.23 -7.91 13.69
CA THR A 148 -3.13 -6.60 13.03
C THR A 148 -1.94 -5.85 13.61
N LEU A 149 -1.02 -5.45 12.73
CA LEU A 149 0.12 -4.59 13.08
C LEU A 149 -0.30 -3.13 13.20
N GLY A 150 -1.15 -2.65 12.29
CA GLY A 150 -1.60 -1.26 12.29
C GLY A 150 -2.51 -0.93 11.11
N THR A 151 -2.83 0.36 10.95
CA THR A 151 -3.57 0.88 9.79
C THR A 151 -2.66 1.73 8.91
N LEU A 152 -2.63 1.41 7.62
CA LEU A 152 -1.98 2.20 6.58
C LEU A 152 -2.95 3.23 6.01
N GLY A 153 -2.60 4.50 6.16
CA GLY A 153 -3.41 5.64 5.72
C GLY A 153 -4.28 6.24 6.82
N LEU A 154 -5.54 6.50 6.52
CA LEU A 154 -6.52 7.01 7.48
C LEU A 154 -7.02 5.89 8.37
N LYS A 155 -7.07 6.13 9.68
CA LYS A 155 -7.78 5.27 10.62
C LYS A 155 -9.26 5.18 10.26
N VAL A 156 -9.90 4.05 10.54
CA VAL A 156 -11.29 3.75 10.16
C VAL A 156 -12.27 4.84 10.65
N GLU A 157 -12.03 5.42 11.83
CA GLU A 157 -12.88 6.47 12.41
C GLU A 157 -12.79 7.79 11.64
N LYS A 158 -11.66 8.07 10.98
CA LYS A 158 -11.43 9.26 10.15
C LYS A 158 -11.76 9.02 8.68
N TYR A 159 -11.65 7.77 8.22
CA TYR A 159 -11.86 7.39 6.83
C TYR A 159 -13.32 7.59 6.39
N SER A 160 -14.28 7.08 7.15
CA SER A 160 -15.71 7.20 6.79
C SER A 160 -16.20 8.66 6.71
N PRO A 161 -15.88 9.56 7.67
CA PRO A 161 -16.18 10.98 7.54
C PRO A 161 -15.55 11.63 6.30
N ALA A 162 -14.32 11.26 5.95
CA ALA A 162 -13.62 11.79 4.77
C ALA A 162 -14.39 11.54 3.48
N LEU A 163 -14.90 10.32 3.30
CA LEU A 163 -15.62 9.92 2.10
C LEU A 163 -17.01 10.60 2.00
N ARG A 164 -17.58 11.04 3.11
CA ARG A 164 -18.90 11.71 3.16
C ARG A 164 -18.82 13.22 2.92
N GLY A 165 -17.68 13.73 2.47
CA GLY A 165 -17.45 15.17 2.28
C GLY A 165 -17.13 15.90 3.57
N GLY A 166 -16.82 15.18 4.66
CA GLY A 166 -16.17 15.77 5.81
C GLY A 166 -14.83 16.35 5.38
N THR A 167 -14.63 17.65 5.62
CA THR A 167 -13.33 18.28 5.40
C THR A 167 -12.34 17.63 6.36
N ILE A 168 -11.52 16.67 5.89
CA ILE A 168 -10.25 16.47 6.58
C ILE A 168 -9.45 17.73 6.25
N LYS A 169 -9.38 18.67 7.19
CA LYS A 169 -8.50 19.85 7.07
C LYS A 169 -7.13 19.38 6.56
N GLY A 170 -6.70 19.95 5.44
CA GLY A 170 -5.48 19.56 4.75
C GLY A 170 -5.70 18.72 3.48
N TYR A 171 -6.66 17.81 3.40
CA TYR A 171 -6.73 16.88 2.26
C TYR A 171 -7.13 17.51 0.92
N ASN A 172 -7.91 18.59 0.95
CA ASN A 172 -8.28 19.39 -0.22
C ASN A 172 -7.63 20.79 -0.21
N ASP A 173 -6.86 21.11 0.83
CA ASP A 173 -6.27 22.42 1.03
C ASP A 173 -4.78 22.36 0.68
N ALA A 174 -4.38 23.03 -0.39
CA ALA A 174 -2.96 23.18 -0.71
C ALA A 174 -2.27 24.15 0.28
N PRO A 175 -1.00 23.91 0.65
CA PRO A 175 -0.20 22.74 0.34
C PRO A 175 -0.44 21.59 1.34
N TYR A 176 -0.96 20.47 0.85
CA TYR A 176 -1.06 19.22 1.62
C TYR A 176 0.17 18.36 1.37
N ASN A 177 0.81 17.92 2.45
CA ASN A 177 1.90 16.95 2.37
C ASN A 177 1.29 15.54 2.41
N PRO A 178 1.31 14.78 1.30
CA PRO A 178 0.77 13.43 1.31
C PRO A 178 1.59 12.55 2.26
N PRO A 179 0.94 11.66 3.03
CA PRO A 179 1.65 10.82 3.99
C PRO A 179 2.43 9.71 3.29
N LEU A 180 3.56 9.33 3.85
CA LEU A 180 4.40 8.22 3.42
C LEU A 180 4.59 7.29 4.62
N PHE A 181 4.35 6.00 4.44
CA PHE A 181 4.51 5.02 5.52
C PHE A 181 5.59 3.99 5.13
N LEU A 182 6.26 3.42 6.12
CA LEU A 182 7.14 2.26 5.93
C LEU A 182 6.38 1.02 6.38
N THR A 183 6.33 0.02 5.52
CA THR A 183 5.66 -1.25 5.80
C THR A 183 6.66 -2.32 6.20
N CYS A 184 7.91 -2.23 5.73
CA CYS A 184 9.04 -2.95 6.32
C CYS A 184 10.32 -2.10 6.22
N GLY A 185 11.27 -2.38 7.10
CA GLY A 185 12.54 -1.68 7.16
C GLY A 185 13.43 -2.19 8.28
N HIS A 186 14.45 -1.41 8.61
CA HIS A 186 15.33 -1.66 9.75
C HIS A 186 15.29 -0.47 10.72
N GLN A 187 15.08 -0.77 12.00
CA GLN A 187 15.16 0.21 13.08
C GLN A 187 16.05 -0.37 14.18
N ASP A 188 17.07 0.37 14.61
CA ASP A 188 18.06 -0.08 15.61
C ASP A 188 18.67 -1.46 15.26
N ASN A 189 18.99 -1.67 13.98
CA ASN A 189 19.47 -2.93 13.39
C ASN A 189 18.51 -4.13 13.51
N LYS A 190 17.26 -3.90 13.91
CA LYS A 190 16.20 -4.91 13.92
C LYS A 190 15.26 -4.70 12.75
N ARG A 191 14.92 -5.80 12.06
CA ARG A 191 13.92 -5.79 11.00
C ARG A 191 12.54 -5.59 11.62
N PHE A 192 11.71 -4.74 11.01
CA PHE A 192 10.32 -4.56 11.39
C PHE A 192 9.39 -4.79 10.21
N GLY A 193 8.12 -5.12 10.52
CA GLY A 193 7.07 -5.24 9.53
C GLY A 193 7.31 -6.35 8.51
N ASP A 194 8.04 -7.42 8.87
CA ASP A 194 8.20 -8.61 8.04
C ASP A 194 8.13 -9.84 8.97
N PRO A 195 7.30 -10.86 8.68
CA PRO A 195 6.40 -11.00 7.54
C PRO A 195 5.12 -10.16 7.67
N HIS A 196 4.51 -9.80 6.54
CA HIS A 196 3.23 -9.09 6.55
C HIS A 196 2.38 -9.27 5.29
N ALA A 197 1.12 -8.86 5.41
CA ALA A 197 0.17 -8.71 4.33
C ALA A 197 -0.61 -7.41 4.50
N ILE A 198 -1.02 -6.79 3.39
CA ILE A 198 -1.89 -5.61 3.39
C ILE A 198 -3.27 -6.04 2.95
N PHE A 199 -4.29 -5.64 3.68
CA PHE A 199 -5.66 -6.09 3.49
C PHE A 199 -6.68 -4.95 3.51
N CYS A 200 -7.64 -5.00 2.60
CA CYS A 200 -8.74 -4.05 2.53
C CYS A 200 -9.94 -4.56 3.33
N SER A 201 -9.95 -4.28 4.63
CA SER A 201 -11.00 -4.68 5.56
C SER A 201 -12.18 -3.70 5.63
N VAL A 202 -12.05 -2.50 5.05
CA VAL A 202 -13.11 -1.49 5.15
C VAL A 202 -14.17 -1.76 4.08
N PRO A 203 -15.43 -2.02 4.45
CA PRO A 203 -16.51 -2.25 3.49
C PRO A 203 -16.90 -0.91 2.85
N THR A 204 -16.25 -0.59 1.73
CA THR A 204 -16.68 0.50 0.86
C THR A 204 -17.31 -0.05 -0.41
N ALA A 205 -18.25 0.71 -0.98
CA ALA A 205 -18.79 0.43 -2.31
C ALA A 205 -17.77 0.75 -3.44
N GLY A 206 -16.56 1.19 -3.08
CA GLY A 206 -15.54 1.69 -3.99
C GLY A 206 -14.28 0.83 -4.01
N ALA A 207 -13.23 1.39 -4.60
CA ALA A 207 -11.90 0.80 -4.63
C ALA A 207 -10.86 1.77 -4.06
N GLN A 208 -9.90 1.23 -3.32
CA GLN A 208 -8.78 1.98 -2.76
C GLN A 208 -7.54 1.75 -3.62
N VAL A 209 -6.76 2.79 -3.87
CA VAL A 209 -5.54 2.73 -4.70
C VAL A 209 -4.35 3.17 -3.86
N ALA A 210 -3.33 2.32 -3.81
CA ALA A 210 -2.12 2.59 -3.05
C ALA A 210 -0.88 2.08 -3.78
N GLY A 211 0.26 2.71 -3.50
CA GLY A 211 1.56 2.40 -4.07
C GLY A 211 2.47 1.70 -3.08
N PHE A 212 3.28 0.78 -3.58
CA PHE A 212 4.33 0.09 -2.82
C PHE A 212 5.65 0.21 -3.56
N LEU A 213 6.69 0.72 -2.88
CA LEU A 213 8.04 0.86 -3.42
C LEU A 213 9.02 0.11 -2.53
N ALA A 214 9.45 -1.06 -3.00
CA ALA A 214 10.44 -1.88 -2.34
C ALA A 214 11.85 -1.52 -2.80
N VAL A 215 12.79 -1.41 -1.86
CA VAL A 215 14.22 -1.28 -2.11
C VAL A 215 14.90 -2.61 -1.76
N PRO A 216 15.72 -3.18 -2.66
CA PRO A 216 16.33 -4.49 -2.44
C PRO A 216 17.43 -4.46 -1.36
N GLU A 217 17.79 -5.62 -0.81
CA GLU A 217 18.88 -5.78 0.19
C GLU A 217 20.26 -5.34 -0.31
N ASN A 218 20.52 -5.50 -1.62
CA ASN A 218 21.77 -5.07 -2.25
C ASN A 218 21.49 -3.91 -3.22
N PRO A 219 21.19 -2.70 -2.70
CA PRO A 219 20.79 -1.60 -3.54
C PRO A 219 21.98 -1.07 -4.37
N ASN A 220 21.71 -0.72 -5.62
CA ASN A 220 22.61 0.13 -6.38
C ASN A 220 22.69 1.54 -5.76
N PRO A 221 23.62 2.42 -6.17
CA PRO A 221 23.76 3.73 -5.53
C PRO A 221 22.50 4.61 -5.54
N ALA A 222 21.67 4.54 -6.59
CA ALA A 222 20.42 5.29 -6.66
C ALA A 222 19.36 4.72 -5.71
N GLU A 223 19.26 3.39 -5.63
CA GLU A 223 18.43 2.67 -4.67
C GLU A 223 18.86 2.94 -3.22
N ALA A 224 20.16 3.05 -2.96
CA ALA A 224 20.69 3.36 -1.63
C ALA A 224 20.35 4.79 -1.20
N GLY A 225 20.45 5.75 -2.13
CA GLY A 225 19.98 7.11 -1.90
C GLY A 225 18.48 7.18 -1.64
N LEU A 226 17.69 6.44 -2.43
CA LEU A 226 16.25 6.30 -2.23
C LEU A 226 15.91 5.70 -0.86
N LYS A 227 16.63 4.66 -0.42
CA LYS A 227 16.46 4.06 0.92
C LYS A 227 16.60 5.09 2.02
N LEU A 228 17.73 5.80 2.06
CA LEU A 228 18.01 6.80 3.09
C LEU A 228 16.96 7.92 3.10
N PHE A 229 16.47 8.29 1.92
CA PHE A 229 15.39 9.26 1.80
C PHE A 229 14.09 8.73 2.41
N LEU A 230 13.67 7.51 2.03
CA LEU A 230 12.44 6.91 2.52
C LEU A 230 12.49 6.65 4.03
N GLU A 231 13.64 6.27 4.60
CA GLU A 231 13.82 6.13 6.06
C GLU A 231 13.63 7.46 6.80
N ARG A 232 14.02 8.58 6.19
CA ARG A 232 13.89 9.90 6.80
C ARG A 232 12.46 10.45 6.75
N GLU A 233 11.78 10.24 5.62
CA GLU A 233 10.44 10.83 5.39
C GLU A 233 9.30 9.89 5.80
N GLY A 234 9.56 8.58 5.83
CA GLY A 234 8.58 7.55 6.10
C GLY A 234 8.19 7.49 7.57
N ARG A 235 6.90 7.30 7.81
CA ARG A 235 6.33 7.09 9.15
C ARG A 235 6.09 5.62 9.39
N LEU A 236 6.15 5.18 10.64
CA LEU A 236 5.62 3.86 10.99
C LEU A 236 4.08 3.90 10.96
N PRO A 237 3.43 2.76 10.66
CA PRO A 237 1.98 2.62 10.79
C PRO A 237 1.53 2.97 12.21
N GLU A 238 0.33 3.57 12.34
CA GLU A 238 -0.28 3.92 13.63
C GLU A 238 -1.32 2.91 14.12
#